data_AF-A0A8X8CAL3-F1
#
_entry.id   AF-A0A8X8CAL3-F1
#
_cell.length_a   1.000
_cell.length_b   1.000
_cell.length_c   1.000
_cell.angle_alpha   90.00
_cell.angle_beta   90.00
_cell.angle_gamma   90.00
#
_symmetry.space_group_name_H-M   'P 1'
#
loop_
_entity.id
_entity.type
_entity.pdbx_description
1 polymer ?
#
loop_
_entity_poly.entity_id
_entity_poly.type
_entity_poly.pdbx_seq_one_letter_code
_entity_poly.pdbx_strand_id
1 'polypeptide(L)'
;MEGGNGSEVEREEEDSVSDILQDRFRLSAISIAENEAKKNGVEISEPITSCIADLALNYTEQLAKELEAFAQHAGRKSVNMEDVILSAHRNEHLTALLRSFCNDLKEKEPQSERKRRKTSKKEDKATTSAVNIPDI
;
A
#
# COMPACT_ATOMS: atom_id res chain seq x y z
N MET A 1 -31.41 -22.81 22.89
CA MET A 1 -31.46 -21.34 22.83
C MET A 1 -30.11 -20.86 23.31
N GLU A 2 -29.12 -20.80 22.41
CA GLU A 2 -27.75 -20.35 22.65
C GLU A 2 -27.11 -20.18 21.28
N GLY A 3 -26.76 -18.95 20.90
CA GLY A 3 -26.32 -18.61 19.54
C GLY A 3 -26.29 -17.11 19.23
N GLY A 4 -26.80 -16.25 20.12
CA GLY A 4 -26.78 -14.79 19.94
C GLY A 4 -25.52 -14.08 20.46
N ASN A 5 -24.82 -14.69 21.43
CA ASN A 5 -23.80 -13.98 22.21
C ASN A 5 -22.45 -13.79 21.49
N GLY A 6 -22.15 -14.60 20.46
CA GLY A 6 -20.91 -14.44 19.68
C GLY A 6 -20.97 -13.25 18.72
N SER A 7 -22.10 -13.04 18.06
CA SER A 7 -22.25 -11.98 17.04
C SER A 7 -22.37 -10.56 17.61
N GLU A 8 -22.71 -10.42 18.88
CA GLU A 8 -22.83 -9.13 19.57
C GLU A 8 -21.46 -8.67 20.06
N VAL A 9 -20.72 -9.58 20.69
CA VAL A 9 -19.33 -9.34 21.12
C VAL A 9 -18.41 -9.05 19.92
N GLU A 10 -18.52 -9.80 18.82
CA GLU A 10 -17.72 -9.55 17.61
C GLU A 10 -17.97 -8.16 17.00
N ARG A 11 -19.22 -7.66 17.04
CA ARG A 11 -19.55 -6.32 16.57
C ARG A 11 -19.04 -5.22 17.51
N GLU A 12 -19.19 -5.41 18.81
CA GLU A 12 -18.67 -4.48 19.81
C GLU A 12 -17.14 -4.36 19.74
N GLU A 13 -16.44 -5.46 19.46
CA GLU A 13 -15.00 -5.46 19.22
C GLU A 13 -14.63 -4.72 17.93
N GLU A 14 -15.39 -4.91 16.84
CA GLU A 14 -15.18 -4.20 15.56
C GLU A 14 -15.40 -2.69 15.72
N ASP A 15 -16.47 -2.28 16.39
CA ASP A 15 -16.78 -0.88 16.68
C ASP A 15 -15.67 -0.24 17.53
N SER A 16 -15.18 -0.95 18.55
CA SER A 16 -14.07 -0.49 19.41
C SER A 16 -12.77 -0.30 18.62
N VAL A 17 -12.45 -1.21 17.70
CA VAL A 17 -11.26 -1.07 16.83
C VAL A 17 -11.42 0.10 15.86
N SER A 18 -12.63 0.29 15.31
CA SER A 18 -12.96 1.41 14.44
C SER A 18 -12.77 2.75 15.16
N ASP A 19 -13.28 2.86 16.38
CA ASP A 19 -13.16 4.07 17.21
C ASP A 19 -11.69 4.41 17.49
N ILE A 20 -10.88 3.41 17.87
CA ILE A 20 -9.44 3.59 18.10
C ILE A 20 -8.75 4.07 16.83
N LEU A 21 -9.08 3.50 15.67
CA LEU A 21 -8.49 3.90 14.39
C LEU A 21 -8.88 5.34 14.03
N GLN A 22 -10.15 5.70 14.20
CA GLN A 22 -10.67 7.03 13.94
C GLN A 22 -10.02 8.08 14.84
N ASP A 23 -9.87 7.78 16.13
CA ASP A 23 -9.19 8.65 17.09
C ASP A 23 -7.73 8.90 16.70
N ARG A 24 -7.01 7.83 16.33
CA ARG A 24 -5.61 7.95 15.90
C ARG A 24 -5.48 8.74 14.59
N PHE A 25 -6.39 8.51 13.64
CA PHE A 25 -6.44 9.27 12.41
C PHE A 25 -6.67 10.76 12.69
N ARG A 26 -7.66 11.08 13.54
CA ARG A 26 -8.01 12.45 13.94
C ARG A 26 -6.82 13.17 14.55
N LEU A 27 -6.12 12.55 15.51
CA LEU A 27 -4.93 13.14 16.14
C LEU A 27 -3.82 13.42 15.12
N SER A 28 -3.62 12.52 14.15
CA SER A 28 -2.63 12.71 13.08
C SER A 28 -3.01 13.88 12.17
N ALA A 29 -4.27 13.94 11.71
CA ALA A 29 -4.76 15.02 10.86
C ALA A 29 -4.67 16.39 11.55
N ILE A 30 -5.03 16.47 12.84
CA ILE A 30 -4.88 17.68 13.66
C ILE A 30 -3.41 18.11 13.73
N SER A 31 -2.50 17.19 14.04
CA SER A 31 -1.06 17.47 14.12
C SER A 31 -0.50 18.02 12.80
N ILE A 32 -0.93 17.46 11.66
CA ILE A 32 -0.54 17.94 10.33
C ILE A 32 -1.06 19.37 10.10
N ALA A 33 -2.35 19.61 10.38
CA ALA A 33 -2.98 20.92 10.18
C ALA A 33 -2.33 22.01 11.05
N GLU A 34 -2.10 21.74 12.32
CA GLU A 34 -1.42 22.67 13.24
C GLU A 34 0.03 22.94 12.83
N ASN A 35 0.76 21.90 12.42
CA ASN A 35 2.14 22.07 11.97
C ASN A 35 2.20 22.93 10.71
N GLU A 36 1.24 22.78 9.80
CA GLU A 36 1.15 23.62 8.61
C GLU A 36 0.77 25.07 8.96
N ALA A 37 -0.17 25.29 9.88
CA ALA A 37 -0.52 26.62 10.37
C ALA A 37 0.71 27.32 10.99
N LYS A 38 1.46 26.62 11.86
CA LYS A 38 2.70 27.11 12.50
C LYS A 38 3.76 27.50 11.46
N LYS A 39 3.99 26.69 10.42
CA LYS A 39 4.95 27.03 9.35
C LYS A 39 4.57 28.30 8.59
N ASN A 40 3.27 28.54 8.43
CA ASN A 40 2.74 29.72 7.74
C ASN A 40 2.58 30.93 8.67
N GLY A 41 2.91 30.81 9.96
CA GLY A 41 2.79 31.89 10.94
C GLY A 41 1.34 32.28 11.24
N VAL A 42 0.40 31.34 11.07
CA VAL A 42 -1.03 31.55 11.31
C VAL A 42 -1.53 30.60 12.40
N GLU A 43 -2.60 30.99 13.08
CA GLU A 43 -3.33 30.13 14.00
C GLU A 43 -4.52 29.49 13.28
N ILE A 44 -4.83 28.25 13.65
CA ILE A 44 -6.00 27.52 13.15
C ILE A 44 -6.97 27.29 14.30
N SER A 45 -8.25 27.61 14.09
CA SER A 45 -9.27 27.44 15.12
C SER A 45 -9.68 25.97 15.26
N GLU A 46 -10.01 25.56 16.48
CA GLU A 46 -10.40 24.19 16.81
C GLU A 46 -11.53 23.63 15.91
N PRO A 47 -12.61 24.37 15.59
CA PRO A 47 -13.65 23.87 14.70
C PRO A 47 -13.14 23.58 13.29
N ILE A 48 -12.21 24.39 12.78
CA ILE A 48 -11.63 24.19 11.45
C ILE A 48 -10.71 22.97 11.46
N THR A 49 -9.89 22.81 12.50
CA THR A 49 -9.03 21.64 12.65
C THR A 49 -9.84 20.34 12.74
N SER A 50 -10.95 20.34 13.49
CA SER A 50 -11.86 19.18 13.54
C SER A 50 -12.48 18.89 12.18
N CYS A 51 -12.96 19.92 11.47
CA CYS A 51 -13.53 19.78 10.13
C CYS A 51 -12.52 19.21 9.12
N ILE A 52 -11.24 19.62 9.19
CA ILE A 52 -10.17 19.05 8.36
C ILE A 52 -9.98 17.56 8.65
N ALA A 53 -9.99 17.15 9.92
CA ALA A 53 -9.86 15.75 10.28
C ALA A 53 -11.02 14.89 9.72
N ASP A 54 -12.26 15.38 9.86
CA ASP A 54 -13.44 14.70 9.34
C ASP A 54 -13.42 14.61 7.80
N LEU A 55 -13.01 15.70 7.13
CA LEU A 55 -12.89 15.73 5.68
C LEU A 55 -11.82 14.75 5.18
N ALA A 56 -10.66 14.70 5.86
CA ALA A 56 -9.58 13.78 5.53
C ALA A 56 -9.99 12.31 5.71
N LEU A 57 -10.79 12.00 6.73
CA LEU A 57 -11.30 10.65 6.96
C LEU A 57 -12.26 10.23 5.85
N ASN A 58 -13.26 11.07 5.55
CA ASN A 58 -14.20 10.84 4.45
C ASN A 58 -13.49 10.68 3.09
N TYR A 59 -12.47 11.51 2.85
CA TYR A 59 -11.67 11.40 1.63
C TYR A 59 -10.88 10.07 1.57
N THR A 60 -10.35 9.61 2.70
CA THR A 60 -9.60 8.34 2.77
C THR A 60 -10.48 7.14 2.45
N GLU A 61 -11.73 7.13 2.91
CA GLU A 61 -12.70 6.08 2.56
C GLU A 61 -12.98 6.04 1.06
N GLN A 62 -13.19 7.21 0.45
CA GLN A 62 -13.44 7.30 -0.99
C GLN A 62 -12.20 6.88 -1.79
N LEU A 63 -11.02 7.33 -1.38
CA LEU A 63 -9.75 6.97 -1.99
C LEU A 63 -9.52 5.45 -1.94
N ALA A 64 -9.83 4.79 -0.81
CA ALA A 64 -9.67 3.35 -0.69
C ALA A 64 -10.51 2.57 -1.72
N LYS A 65 -11.77 2.98 -1.92
CA LYS A 65 -12.68 2.39 -2.93
C LYS A 65 -12.17 2.62 -4.36
N GLU A 66 -11.63 3.80 -4.64
CA GLU A 66 -11.06 4.11 -5.96
C GLU A 66 -9.81 3.28 -6.24
N LEU A 67 -8.89 3.16 -5.28
CA LEU A 67 -7.69 2.35 -5.41
C LEU A 67 -8.01 0.87 -5.64
N GLU A 68 -9.00 0.34 -4.93
CA GLU A 68 -9.51 -1.01 -5.17
C GLU A 68 -10.04 -1.15 -6.61
N ALA A 69 -10.89 -0.22 -7.05
CA ALA A 69 -11.46 -0.25 -8.40
C ALA A 69 -10.39 -0.16 -9.49
N PHE A 70 -9.34 0.64 -9.31
CA PHE A 70 -8.22 0.73 -10.26
C PHE A 70 -7.42 -0.57 -10.34
N ALA A 71 -7.12 -1.19 -9.20
CA ALA A 71 -6.44 -2.48 -9.17
C ALA A 71 -7.29 -3.57 -9.85
N GLN A 72 -8.59 -3.62 -9.55
CA GLN A 72 -9.53 -4.56 -10.15
C GLN A 72 -9.68 -4.36 -11.66
N HIS A 73 -9.76 -3.11 -12.13
CA HIS A 73 -9.82 -2.77 -13.56
C HIS A 73 -8.60 -3.30 -14.32
N ALA A 74 -7.42 -3.28 -13.68
CA ALA A 74 -6.19 -3.85 -14.22
C ALA A 74 -6.04 -5.38 -13.99
N GLY A 75 -7.08 -6.05 -13.50
CA GLY A 75 -7.08 -7.50 -13.24
C GLY A 75 -6.20 -7.92 -12.05
N ARG A 76 -5.89 -7.01 -11.13
CA ARG A 76 -5.04 -7.25 -9.95
C ARG A 76 -5.87 -7.30 -8.67
N LYS A 77 -5.34 -8.00 -7.66
CA LYS A 77 -5.90 -8.06 -6.29
C LYS A 77 -5.14 -7.19 -5.28
N SER A 78 -4.08 -6.53 -5.73
CA SER A 78 -3.20 -5.73 -4.90
C SER A 78 -2.95 -4.40 -5.59
N VAL A 79 -3.12 -3.32 -4.82
CA VAL A 79 -2.88 -1.94 -5.21
C VAL A 79 -1.38 -1.70 -5.37
N ASN A 80 -0.98 -0.99 -6.41
CA ASN A 80 0.40 -0.59 -6.66
C ASN A 80 0.53 0.94 -6.85
N MET A 81 1.74 1.41 -7.14
CA MET A 81 2.00 2.85 -7.32
C MET A 81 1.25 3.48 -8.49
N GLU A 82 0.94 2.72 -9.54
CA GLU A 82 0.19 3.27 -10.69
C GLU A 82 -1.26 3.59 -10.30
N ASP A 83 -1.88 2.79 -9.44
CA ASP A 83 -3.23 3.07 -8.90
C ASP A 83 -3.24 4.36 -8.07
N VAL A 84 -2.21 4.53 -7.23
CA VAL A 84 -2.03 5.74 -6.41
C VAL A 84 -1.82 6.97 -7.29
N ILE A 85 -0.97 6.89 -8.31
CA ILE A 85 -0.76 7.98 -9.26
C ILE A 85 -2.04 8.30 -10.03
N LEU A 86 -2.81 7.28 -10.43
CA LEU A 86 -4.08 7.44 -11.15
C LEU A 86 -5.14 8.15 -10.30
N SER A 87 -5.17 7.95 -8.98
CA SER A 87 -6.09 8.68 -8.08
C SER A 87 -5.94 10.22 -8.20
N ALA A 88 -4.75 10.70 -8.55
CA ALA A 88 -4.47 12.13 -8.71
C ALA A 88 -4.77 12.69 -10.11
N HIS A 89 -5.29 11.90 -11.06
CA HIS A 89 -5.44 12.28 -12.48
C HIS A 89 -6.20 13.58 -12.75
N ARG A 90 -7.01 14.05 -11.80
CA ARG A 90 -7.74 15.32 -11.91
C ARG A 90 -6.86 16.55 -11.66
N ASN A 91 -5.64 16.35 -11.18
CA ASN A 91 -4.67 17.40 -10.86
C ASN A 91 -3.28 17.01 -11.39
N GLU A 92 -2.95 17.51 -12.58
CA GLU A 92 -1.69 17.23 -13.27
C GLU A 92 -0.45 17.54 -12.42
N HIS A 93 -0.49 18.62 -11.63
CA HIS A 93 0.62 18.98 -10.75
C HIS A 93 0.82 17.92 -9.65
N LEU A 94 -0.28 17.47 -9.04
CA LEU A 94 -0.23 16.39 -8.04
C LEU A 94 0.22 15.07 -8.65
N THR A 95 -0.28 14.71 -9.85
CA THR A 95 0.18 13.53 -10.59
C THR A 95 1.69 13.58 -10.84
N ALA A 96 2.23 14.73 -11.25
CA ALA A 96 3.66 14.91 -11.47
C ALA A 96 4.48 14.74 -10.17
N LEU A 97 4.01 15.31 -9.06
CA LEU A 97 4.64 15.14 -7.74
C LEU A 97 4.66 13.67 -7.30
N LEU A 98 3.54 12.95 -7.44
CA LEU A 98 3.46 11.52 -7.08
C LEU A 98 4.38 10.65 -7.96
N ARG A 99 4.50 10.96 -9.26
CA ARG A 99 5.46 10.28 -10.14
C ARG A 99 6.91 10.51 -9.71
N SER A 100 7.27 11.75 -9.38
CA SER A 100 8.60 12.07 -8.87
C SER A 100 8.89 11.29 -7.58
N PHE A 101 7.95 11.32 -6.64
CA PHE A 101 8.08 10.60 -5.37
C PHE A 101 8.21 9.07 -5.56
N CYS A 102 7.46 8.50 -6.51
CA CYS A 102 7.57 7.08 -6.85
C CYS A 102 8.98 6.71 -7.37
N ASN A 103 9.60 7.57 -8.17
CA ASN A 103 10.95 7.35 -8.68
C ASN A 103 11.99 7.43 -7.55
N ASP A 104 11.87 8.43 -6.67
CA ASP A 104 12.77 8.59 -5.52
C ASP A 104 12.74 7.36 -4.58
N LEU A 105 11.56 6.74 -4.41
CA LEU A 105 11.43 5.51 -3.62
C LEU A 105 12.14 4.32 -4.27
N LYS A 106 12.04 4.16 -5.60
CA LYS A 106 12.71 3.09 -6.36
C LYS A 106 14.23 3.23 -6.32
N GLU A 107 14.74 4.46 -6.25
CA GLU A 107 16.18 4.73 -6.13
C GLU A 107 16.74 4.42 -4.73
N LYS A 108 15.90 4.58 -3.69
CA LYS A 108 16.27 4.34 -2.29
C LYS A 108 16.09 2.88 -1.85
N GLU A 109 15.42 2.05 -2.65
CA GLU A 109 15.23 0.64 -2.32
C GLU A 109 16.55 -0.15 -2.53
N PRO A 110 17.13 -0.77 -1.47
CA PRO A 110 18.37 -1.50 -1.61
C PRO A 110 18.16 -2.69 -2.56
N GLN A 111 18.99 -2.80 -3.61
CA GLN A 111 18.99 -3.87 -4.61
C GLN A 111 19.25 -5.27 -3.99
N SER A 112 18.32 -5.84 -3.23
CA SER A 112 18.46 -7.16 -2.63
C SER A 112 17.93 -8.28 -3.54
N GLU A 113 17.08 -7.98 -4.53
CA GLU A 113 16.40 -9.03 -5.31
C GLU A 113 17.01 -9.37 -6.68
N ARG A 114 18.01 -8.63 -7.17
CA ARG A 114 18.62 -8.91 -8.50
C ARG A 114 19.54 -10.14 -8.55
N LYS A 115 19.75 -10.87 -7.44
CA LYS A 115 20.73 -11.98 -7.35
C LYS A 115 20.19 -13.40 -7.51
N ARG A 116 18.94 -13.64 -7.91
CA ARG A 116 18.47 -15.02 -8.15
C ARG A 116 17.80 -15.24 -9.50
N ARG A 117 18.59 -15.14 -10.59
CA ARG A 117 18.48 -16.05 -11.75
C ARG A 117 19.80 -16.19 -12.49
N LYS A 118 20.55 -17.27 -12.21
CA LYS A 118 21.30 -18.03 -13.24
C LYS A 118 21.76 -19.40 -12.71
N THR A 119 20.83 -20.34 -12.54
CA THR A 119 21.19 -21.77 -12.59
C THR A 119 21.05 -22.22 -14.05
N SER A 120 22.21 -22.37 -14.66
CA SER A 120 22.46 -22.87 -16.00
C SER A 120 21.86 -24.27 -16.20
N LYS A 121 21.00 -24.38 -17.22
CA LYS A 121 20.54 -25.64 -17.80
C LYS A 121 21.73 -26.28 -18.52
N LYS A 122 22.23 -27.42 -18.05
CA LYS A 122 23.16 -28.27 -18.81
C LYS A 122 22.47 -29.61 -19.05
N GLU A 123 21.94 -29.74 -20.27
CA GLU A 123 21.50 -31.00 -20.85
C GLU A 123 22.76 -31.79 -21.23
N ASP A 124 23.00 -32.96 -20.64
CA ASP A 124 23.95 -33.94 -21.17
C ASP A 124 23.17 -35.16 -21.64
N LYS A 125 22.95 -35.21 -22.96
CA LYS A 125 22.45 -36.37 -23.70
C LYS A 125 23.67 -36.99 -24.40
N ALA A 126 24.20 -38.08 -23.85
CA ALA A 126 25.21 -38.90 -24.53
C ALA A 126 24.66 -40.33 -24.72
N THR A 127 24.62 -40.72 -25.98
CA THR A 127 24.08 -41.96 -26.52
C THR A 127 25.23 -42.99 -26.63
N THR A 128 24.90 -44.27 -26.34
CA THR A 128 25.45 -45.51 -26.94
C THR A 128 26.93 -45.92 -26.73
N SER A 129 27.09 -46.92 -25.86
CA SER A 129 27.66 -48.27 -26.10
C SER A 129 28.94 -48.44 -26.93
N ALA A 130 29.98 -49.03 -26.34
CA ALA A 130 30.50 -50.38 -26.64
C ALA A 130 31.71 -50.75 -25.76
N VAL A 131 31.81 -52.05 -25.50
CA VAL A 131 32.73 -52.81 -24.66
C VAL A 131 34.19 -52.72 -25.10
N ASN A 132 35.14 -52.67 -24.14
CA ASN A 132 36.43 -53.37 -24.31
C ASN A 132 37.10 -53.69 -22.94
N ILE A 133 37.31 -55.00 -22.70
CA ILE A 133 38.16 -55.62 -21.66
C ILE A 133 39.23 -56.38 -22.47
N PRO A 134 40.56 -56.28 -22.20
CA PRO A 134 41.27 -57.16 -21.22
C PRO A 134 42.55 -56.50 -20.62
N ASP A 135 43.40 -57.05 -19.75
CA ASP A 135 43.56 -58.28 -18.95
C ASP A 135 44.56 -57.98 -17.80
N ILE A 136 44.69 -58.92 -16.84
CA ILE A 136 45.50 -58.99 -15.59
C ILE A 136 44.82 -58.52 -14.30
#